data_AF-A0A6J5HHS8-F1
#
_entry.id   AF-A0A6J5HHS8-F1
#
_cell.length_a   1.000
_cell.length_b   1.000
_cell.length_c   1.000
_cell.angle_alpha   90.00
_cell.angle_beta   90.00
_cell.angle_gamma   90.00
#
_symmetry.space_group_name_H-M   'P 1'
#
loop_
_entity.id
_entity.type
_entity.pdbx_description
1 polymer ?
#
loop_
_entity_poly.entity_id
_entity_poly.type
_entity_poly.pdbx_seq_one_letter_code
_entity_poly.pdbx_strand_id
1 'polypeptide(L)'
;MKTIRLIAFALAAGVASGPVLAAPAVMLNNALITQISKADKPAFHEAVAQALNSAADGQSVNWSSTPKRKAAPITAKITPLQTSTAGDRTCRLLEGDFARTSTTETWKFWFCKQPDGTWKASAN
;
A
#
# COMPACT_ATOMS: atom_id res chain seq x y z
N MET A 1 -19.27 -59.39 29.01
CA MET A 1 -19.05 -58.76 30.33
C MET A 1 -17.85 -57.82 30.27
N LYS A 2 -18.06 -56.50 30.12
CA LYS A 2 -17.39 -55.43 30.89
C LYS A 2 -17.78 -54.07 30.31
N THR A 3 -18.30 -53.26 31.22
CA THR A 3 -18.62 -51.84 31.16
C THR A 3 -17.47 -50.97 30.69
N ILE A 4 -17.76 -49.80 30.10
CA ILE A 4 -17.49 -48.47 30.68
C ILE A 4 -17.99 -47.38 29.71
N ARG A 5 -18.84 -46.49 30.23
CA ARG A 5 -19.24 -45.23 29.60
C ARG A 5 -18.12 -44.21 29.80
N LEU A 6 -17.71 -43.51 28.75
CA LEU A 6 -16.88 -42.30 28.86
C LEU A 6 -17.63 -41.13 28.24
N ILE A 7 -18.04 -40.22 29.11
CA ILE A 7 -18.62 -38.91 28.80
C ILE A 7 -17.45 -38.02 28.38
N ALA A 8 -17.40 -37.62 27.11
CA ALA A 8 -16.44 -36.63 26.66
C ALA A 8 -17.01 -35.23 26.90
N PHE A 9 -16.42 -34.51 27.85
CA PHE A 9 -16.65 -33.09 28.08
C PHE A 9 -16.22 -32.29 26.84
N ALA A 10 -17.18 -31.65 26.18
CA ALA A 10 -16.90 -30.66 25.14
C ALA A 10 -16.40 -29.36 25.80
N LEU A 11 -15.09 -29.13 25.75
CA LEU A 11 -14.50 -27.86 26.18
C LEU A 11 -14.69 -26.85 25.03
N ALA A 12 -15.60 -25.91 25.21
CA ALA A 12 -15.81 -24.79 24.29
C ALA A 12 -14.59 -23.86 24.34
N ALA A 13 -13.74 -23.91 23.32
CA ALA A 13 -12.66 -22.94 23.12
C ALA A 13 -13.29 -21.64 22.58
N GLY A 14 -13.49 -20.67 23.47
CA GLY A 14 -13.86 -19.31 23.09
C GLY A 14 -12.74 -18.66 22.28
N VAL A 15 -12.96 -18.48 20.99
CA VAL A 15 -12.06 -17.71 20.13
C VAL A 15 -12.26 -16.23 20.46
N ALA A 16 -11.37 -15.66 21.26
CA ALA A 16 -11.34 -14.22 21.50
C ALA A 16 -11.02 -13.52 20.17
N SER A 17 -12.07 -13.07 19.48
CA SER A 17 -11.96 -12.18 18.33
C SER A 17 -11.57 -10.81 18.86
N GLY A 18 -10.27 -10.54 18.93
CA GLY A 18 -9.78 -9.18 19.21
C GLY A 18 -10.30 -8.21 18.14
N PRO A 19 -10.66 -6.97 18.50
CA PRO A 19 -11.12 -6.01 17.52
C PRO A 19 -9.99 -5.73 16.52
N VAL A 20 -10.21 -6.09 15.25
CA VAL A 20 -9.43 -5.54 14.14
C VAL A 20 -9.77 -4.05 14.09
N LEU A 21 -8.87 -3.21 14.60
CA LEU A 21 -9.01 -1.76 14.48
C LEU A 21 -8.80 -1.39 13.01
N ALA A 22 -9.90 -1.33 12.26
CA ALA A 22 -9.92 -0.67 10.96
C ALA A 22 -9.66 0.82 11.20
N ALA A 23 -8.51 1.32 10.76
CA ALA A 23 -8.21 2.75 10.83
C ALA A 23 -9.27 3.54 10.04
N PRO A 24 -9.90 4.58 10.62
CA PRO A 24 -10.95 5.33 9.92
C PRO A 24 -10.38 6.06 8.70
N ALA A 25 -11.14 6.06 7.60
CA ALA A 25 -10.81 6.71 6.32
C ALA A 25 -10.42 8.20 6.42
N VAL A 26 -10.68 8.84 7.57
CA VAL A 26 -10.32 10.21 7.93
C VAL A 26 -8.80 10.44 7.96
N MET A 27 -7.97 9.39 8.13
CA MET A 27 -6.52 9.54 8.30
C MET A 27 -5.77 10.00 7.02
N LEU A 28 -6.38 9.90 5.84
CA LEU A 28 -5.74 10.30 4.56
C LEU A 28 -6.05 11.74 4.12
N ASN A 29 -7.02 12.44 4.73
CA ASN A 29 -7.47 13.75 4.26
C ASN A 29 -6.36 14.82 4.24
N ASN A 30 -5.32 14.66 5.05
CA ASN A 30 -4.21 15.61 5.14
C ASN A 30 -2.89 15.09 4.56
N ALA A 31 -2.86 13.87 4.01
CA ALA A 31 -1.64 13.27 3.48
C ALA A 31 -1.08 14.05 2.27
N LEU A 32 0.23 14.15 2.12
CA LEU A 32 0.87 14.86 1.01
C LEU A 32 0.40 14.34 -0.36
N ILE A 33 0.15 13.03 -0.47
CA ILE A 33 -0.35 12.42 -1.71
C ILE A 33 -1.73 12.97 -2.13
N THR A 34 -2.59 13.38 -1.19
CA THR A 34 -3.90 13.98 -1.52
C THR A 34 -3.80 15.44 -1.93
N GLN A 35 -2.67 16.08 -1.64
CA GLN A 35 -2.36 17.47 -2.01
C GLN A 35 -1.73 17.60 -3.41
N ILE A 36 -1.40 16.49 -4.08
CA ILE A 36 -0.90 16.50 -5.46
C ILE A 36 -1.95 17.14 -6.38
N SER A 37 -1.53 18.17 -7.10
CA SER A 37 -2.43 18.97 -7.92
C SER A 37 -3.01 18.17 -9.07
N LYS A 38 -4.21 18.52 -9.54
CA LYS A 38 -4.84 17.85 -10.71
C LYS A 38 -3.94 17.85 -11.95
N ALA A 39 -3.15 18.91 -12.14
CA ALA A 39 -2.22 19.02 -13.27
C ALA A 39 -1.00 18.10 -13.13
N ASP A 40 -0.58 17.80 -11.90
CA ASP A 40 0.58 16.97 -11.61
C ASP A 40 0.22 15.47 -11.52
N LYS A 41 -1.06 15.12 -11.33
CA LYS A 41 -1.53 13.73 -11.19
C LYS A 41 -1.08 12.80 -12.33
N PRO A 42 -1.17 13.18 -13.63
CA PRO A 42 -0.71 12.31 -14.71
C PRO A 42 0.79 11.99 -14.60
N ALA A 43 1.63 13.00 -14.35
CA ALA A 43 3.08 12.81 -14.20
C ALA A 43 3.42 11.98 -12.96
N PHE A 44 2.66 12.13 -11.87
CA PHE A 44 2.81 11.29 -10.69
C PHE A 44 2.42 9.83 -10.96
N HIS A 45 1.30 9.59 -11.64
CA HIS A 45 0.88 8.24 -12.03
C HIS A 45 1.90 7.57 -12.96
N GLU A 46 2.52 8.32 -13.86
CA GLU A 46 3.60 7.82 -14.72
C GLU A 46 4.80 7.37 -13.90
N ALA A 47 5.22 8.15 -12.89
CA ALA A 47 6.32 7.77 -12.00
C ALA A 47 6.00 6.49 -11.20
N VAL A 48 4.76 6.35 -10.72
CA VAL A 48 4.28 5.11 -10.07
C VAL A 48 4.29 3.94 -11.06
N ALA A 49 3.80 4.13 -12.28
CA ALA A 49 3.81 3.11 -13.32
C ALA A 49 5.25 2.71 -13.72
N GLN A 50 6.18 3.65 -13.79
CA GLN A 50 7.60 3.39 -14.02
C GLN A 50 8.19 2.54 -12.90
N ALA A 51 7.90 2.87 -11.63
CA ALA A 51 8.34 2.07 -10.50
C ALA A 51 7.79 0.63 -10.56
N LEU A 52 6.52 0.48 -10.90
CA LEU A 52 5.85 -0.83 -10.98
C LEU A 52 6.34 -1.68 -12.15
N ASN A 53 6.57 -1.08 -13.31
CA ASN A 53 6.87 -1.82 -14.54
C ASN A 53 8.36 -2.00 -14.81
N SER A 54 9.21 -1.09 -14.35
CA SER A 54 10.59 -1.00 -14.84
C SER A 54 11.65 -0.97 -13.75
N ALA A 55 11.34 -0.49 -12.54
CA ALA A 55 12.31 -0.49 -11.45
C ALA A 55 12.44 -1.88 -10.82
N ALA A 56 13.66 -2.31 -10.54
CA ALA A 56 13.92 -3.50 -9.71
C ALA A 56 13.50 -3.25 -8.25
N ASP A 57 13.34 -4.33 -7.48
CA ASP A 57 13.15 -4.19 -6.03
C ASP A 57 14.39 -3.52 -5.41
N GLY A 58 14.17 -2.52 -4.55
CA GLY A 58 15.20 -1.65 -3.99
C GLY A 58 15.62 -0.46 -4.88
N GLN A 59 15.19 -0.42 -6.15
CA GLN A 59 15.50 0.69 -7.05
C GLN A 59 14.41 1.77 -6.99
N SER A 60 14.79 3.00 -6.64
CA SER A 60 13.84 4.09 -6.53
C SER A 60 13.60 4.85 -7.83
N VAL A 61 12.37 5.27 -8.05
CA VAL A 61 11.99 6.31 -9.00
C VAL A 61 11.69 7.59 -8.22
N ASN A 62 12.32 8.70 -8.61
CA ASN A 62 12.10 10.00 -7.98
C ASN A 62 11.11 10.83 -8.79
N TRP A 63 10.25 11.55 -8.09
CA TRP A 63 9.28 12.46 -8.68
C TRP A 63 9.18 13.76 -7.85
N SER A 64 8.83 14.86 -8.52
CA SER A 64 8.56 16.14 -7.88
C SER A 64 7.41 16.86 -8.59
N SER A 65 6.49 17.44 -7.81
CA SER A 65 5.41 18.27 -8.36
C SER A 65 5.94 19.56 -8.97
N THR A 66 5.20 20.13 -9.91
CA THR A 66 5.51 21.46 -10.46
C THR A 66 5.56 22.52 -9.35
N PRO A 67 6.66 23.29 -9.21
CA PRO A 67 6.75 24.35 -8.21
C PRO A 67 5.66 25.40 -8.43
N LYS A 68 4.98 25.80 -7.35
CA LYS A 68 4.05 26.94 -7.36
C LYS A 68 4.68 28.10 -6.62
N ARG A 69 4.52 29.35 -7.10
CA ARG A 69 5.23 30.55 -6.61
C ARG A 69 5.47 30.63 -5.09
N LYS A 70 4.47 30.32 -4.26
CA LYS A 70 4.55 30.42 -2.79
C LYS A 70 4.59 29.07 -2.06
N ALA A 71 4.75 27.97 -2.78
CA ALA A 71 4.59 26.63 -2.26
C ALA A 71 5.77 25.76 -2.70
N ALA A 72 6.51 25.21 -1.73
CA ALA A 72 7.50 24.18 -1.99
C ALA A 72 6.84 22.99 -2.71
N PRO A 73 7.53 22.36 -3.67
CA PRO A 73 7.04 21.18 -4.35
C PRO A 73 6.93 20.00 -3.36
N ILE A 74 6.01 19.09 -3.66
CA ILE A 74 5.97 17.76 -3.05
C ILE A 74 6.96 16.90 -3.82
N THR A 75 7.87 16.25 -3.11
CA THR A 75 8.73 15.22 -3.69
C THR A 75 8.25 13.83 -3.26
N ALA A 76 8.52 12.83 -4.10
CA ALA A 76 8.27 11.44 -3.80
C ALA A 76 9.46 10.58 -4.26
N LYS A 77 9.93 9.68 -3.40
CA LYS A 77 10.82 8.59 -3.76
C LYS A 77 10.03 7.29 -3.68
N ILE A 78 9.76 6.68 -4.83
CA ILE A 78 8.91 5.51 -4.98
C ILE A 78 9.80 4.30 -5.17
N THR A 79 9.75 3.35 -4.24
CA THR A 79 10.65 2.19 -4.23
C THR A 79 9.82 0.90 -4.14
N PRO A 80 9.91 0.00 -5.14
CA PRO A 80 9.41 -1.35 -4.97
C PRO A 80 10.25 -2.07 -3.92
N LEU A 81 9.61 -2.58 -2.87
CA LEU A 81 10.30 -3.31 -1.80
C LEU A 81 10.27 -4.81 -2.02
N GLN A 82 9.21 -5.30 -2.64
CA GLN A 82 8.98 -6.73 -2.79
C GLN A 82 8.07 -7.01 -3.98
N THR A 83 8.44 -7.99 -4.78
CA THR A 83 7.60 -8.58 -5.82
C THR A 83 7.12 -9.97 -5.39
N SER A 84 5.82 -10.20 -5.50
CA SER A 84 5.15 -11.48 -5.22
C SER A 84 4.45 -11.98 -6.47
N THR A 85 4.69 -13.23 -6.83
CA THR A 85 4.06 -13.91 -7.97
C THR A 85 3.34 -15.15 -7.50
N ALA A 86 2.04 -15.26 -7.77
CA ALA A 86 1.22 -16.42 -7.48
C ALA A 86 0.36 -16.75 -8.71
N GLY A 87 0.72 -17.82 -9.43
CA GLY A 87 0.19 -18.09 -10.76
C GLY A 87 0.45 -16.91 -11.71
N ASP A 88 -0.59 -16.46 -12.40
CA ASP A 88 -0.51 -15.32 -13.33
C ASP A 88 -0.64 -13.95 -12.63
N ARG A 89 -0.78 -13.93 -11.30
CA ARG A 89 -0.91 -12.70 -10.53
C ARG A 89 0.47 -12.22 -10.08
N THR A 90 0.86 -11.04 -10.54
CA THR A 90 2.02 -10.30 -10.01
C THR A 90 1.52 -9.17 -9.13
N CYS A 91 2.02 -9.10 -7.89
CA CYS A 91 1.83 -7.96 -7.00
C CYS A 91 3.18 -7.40 -6.57
N ARG A 92 3.26 -6.09 -6.37
CA ARG A 92 4.46 -5.39 -5.89
C ARG A 92 4.10 -4.49 -4.72
N LEU A 93 4.89 -4.56 -3.65
CA LEU A 93 4.80 -3.65 -2.52
C LEU A 93 5.61 -2.41 -2.86
N LEU A 94 4.94 -1.26 -3.00
CA LEU A 94 5.62 0.02 -3.13
C LEU A 94 5.71 0.72 -1.78
N GLU A 95 6.87 1.28 -1.50
CA GLU A 95 7.08 2.32 -0.50
C GLU A 95 7.17 3.68 -1.20
N GLY A 96 6.39 4.65 -0.75
CA GLY A 96 6.48 6.03 -1.18
C GLY A 96 6.91 6.91 -0.02
N ASP A 97 8.12 7.46 -0.11
CA ASP A 97 8.61 8.50 0.80
C ASP A 97 8.26 9.87 0.21
N PHE A 98 7.29 10.56 0.81
CA PHE A 98 6.85 11.88 0.42
C PHE A 98 7.46 12.94 1.33
N ALA A 99 7.82 14.09 0.77
CA ALA A 99 8.29 15.22 1.55
C ALA A 99 7.78 16.55 0.99
N ARG A 100 7.56 17.50 1.90
CA ARG A 100 7.34 18.91 1.60
C ARG A 100 7.75 19.74 2.81
N THR A 101 8.71 20.65 2.63
CA THR A 101 9.30 21.44 3.72
C THR A 101 9.75 20.55 4.90
N SER A 102 9.11 20.64 6.06
CA SER A 102 9.41 19.84 7.26
C SER A 102 8.49 18.62 7.41
N THR A 103 7.49 18.47 6.55
CA THR A 103 6.56 17.33 6.58
C THR A 103 7.12 16.20 5.73
N THR A 104 7.22 15.02 6.33
CA THR A 104 7.56 13.78 5.65
C THR A 104 6.53 12.69 5.96
N GLU A 105 6.27 11.83 4.99
CA GLU A 105 5.33 10.72 5.12
C GLU A 105 5.88 9.51 4.37
N THR A 106 5.80 8.33 4.97
CA THR A 106 6.16 7.07 4.31
C THR A 106 4.93 6.17 4.24
N TRP A 107 4.55 5.77 3.04
CA TRP A 107 3.39 4.92 2.79
C TRP A 107 3.80 3.62 2.13
N LYS A 108 3.16 2.50 2.51
CA LYS A 108 3.34 1.20 1.88
C LYS A 108 2.03 0.68 1.36
N PHE A 109 1.99 0.33 0.08
CA PHE A 109 0.81 -0.27 -0.54
C PHE A 109 1.20 -1.35 -1.53
N TRP A 110 0.46 -2.45 -1.46
CA TRP A 110 0.50 -3.49 -2.47
C TRP A 110 -0.26 -3.05 -3.71
N PHE A 111 0.34 -3.20 -4.88
CA PHE A 111 -0.28 -3.04 -6.17
C PHE A 111 -0.26 -4.38 -6.89
N CYS A 112 -1.40 -4.81 -7.42
CA CYS A 112 -1.49 -6.03 -8.19
C CYS A 112 -1.80 -5.72 -9.65
N LYS A 113 -1.01 -6.32 -10.53
CA LYS A 113 -1.22 -6.26 -11.97
C LYS A 113 -2.51 -6.99 -12.32
N GLN A 114 -3.34 -6.35 -13.12
CA GLN A 114 -4.60 -6.85 -13.62
C GLN A 114 -4.37 -7.64 -14.92
N PRO A 115 -5.34 -8.46 -15.37
CA PRO A 115 -5.23 -9.19 -16.64
C PRO A 115 -5.02 -8.28 -17.87
N ASP A 116 -5.54 -7.05 -17.84
CA ASP A 116 -5.35 -6.04 -18.90
C ASP A 116 -3.99 -5.32 -18.82
N GLY A 117 -3.12 -5.72 -17.89
CA GLY A 117 -1.81 -5.14 -17.67
C GLY A 117 -1.78 -3.89 -16.79
N THR A 118 -2.94 -3.32 -16.42
CA THR A 118 -3.01 -2.17 -15.51
C THR A 118 -2.67 -2.59 -14.08
N TRP A 119 -2.29 -1.63 -13.23
CA TRP A 119 -2.03 -1.89 -11.82
C TRP A 119 -3.15 -1.29 -10.95
N LYS A 120 -3.59 -2.04 -9.95
CA LYS A 120 -4.53 -1.55 -8.93
C LYS A 120 -3.94 -1.77 -7.55
N ALA A 121 -4.11 -0.80 -6.66
CA ALA A 121 -3.83 -1.01 -5.25
C ALA A 121 -4.71 -2.17 -4.75
N SER A 122 -4.13 -3.13 -4.04
CA SER A 122 -4.94 -4.15 -3.37
C SER A 122 -5.72 -3.47 -2.26
N ALA A 123 -7.02 -3.75 -2.18
CA ALA A 123 -7.77 -3.43 -0.98
C ALA A 123 -7.11 -4.17 0.20
N ASN A 124 -6.91 -3.46 1.32
CA ASN A 124 -6.62 -4.08 2.60
C ASN A 124 -7.89 -4.71 3.18
#